data_AF-A0A0C2CMA2-F1
#
_entry.id   AF-A0A0C2CMA2-F1
#
_cell.length_a   1.000
_cell.length_b   1.000
_cell.length_c   1.000
_cell.angle_alpha   90.00
_cell.angle_beta   90.00
_cell.angle_gamma   90.00
#
_symmetry.space_group_name_H-M   'P 1'
#
loop_
_entity.id
_entity.type
_entity.pdbx_description
1 polymer ?
#
loop_
_entity_poly.entity_id
_entity_poly.type
_entity_poly.pdbx_seq_one_letter_code
_entity_poly.pdbx_strand_id
1 'polypeptide(L)'
;MPEWVVRLIPSWLNHVTHTLPVVYVVFDLLTAKRNPPSHRKSLAMATLHVFIYFVIIVAVRVLDGYWLYPLLELLSLKTLAAMFLVAILGYYGLIRLAAISSKFGKGELSTQPGRVTVEISDLAVGGAY
;
A
#
# COMPACT_ATOMS: atom_id res chain seq x y z
N MET A 1 19.68 -17.46 -1.82
CA MET A 1 18.52 -18.34 -2.13
C MET A 1 19.06 -19.75 -2.31
N PRO A 2 18.50 -20.78 -1.65
CA PRO A 2 18.93 -22.16 -1.85
C PRO A 2 18.82 -22.59 -3.31
N GLU A 3 19.75 -23.43 -3.80
CA GLU A 3 19.79 -23.82 -5.22
C GLU A 3 18.52 -24.52 -5.70
N TRP A 4 17.85 -25.27 -4.82
CA TRP A 4 16.62 -25.97 -5.17
C TRP A 4 15.48 -25.01 -5.54
N VAL A 5 15.40 -23.83 -4.91
CA VAL A 5 14.41 -22.79 -5.23
C VAL A 5 14.69 -22.18 -6.59
N VAL A 6 15.98 -21.93 -6.89
CA VAL A 6 16.42 -21.37 -8.17
C VAL A 6 16.03 -22.28 -9.34
N ARG A 7 16.08 -23.60 -9.14
CA ARG A 7 15.67 -24.57 -10.17
C ARG A 7 14.16 -24.63 -10.40
N LEU A 8 13.37 -24.24 -9.41
CA LEU A 8 11.91 -24.29 -9.49
C LEU A 8 11.32 -23.09 -10.25
N ILE A 9 11.99 -21.93 -10.23
CA ILE A 9 11.49 -20.69 -10.81
C ILE A 9 12.33 -20.30 -12.03
N PRO A 10 11.78 -20.39 -13.26
CA PRO A 10 12.46 -19.92 -14.45
C PRO A 10 12.88 -18.45 -14.33
N SER A 11 14.05 -18.10 -14.85
CA SER A 11 14.62 -16.75 -14.74
C SER A 11 13.70 -15.65 -15.27
N TRP A 12 12.97 -15.91 -16.36
CA TRP A 12 12.00 -14.99 -16.92
C TRP A 12 10.82 -14.74 -15.98
N LEU A 13 10.34 -15.79 -15.30
CA LEU A 13 9.22 -15.69 -14.37
C LEU A 13 9.65 -14.89 -13.13
N ASN A 14 10.86 -15.17 -12.62
CA ASN A 14 11.46 -14.39 -11.55
C ASN A 14 11.56 -12.89 -11.95
N HIS A 15 12.02 -12.60 -13.16
CA HIS A 15 12.10 -11.22 -13.65
C HIS A 15 10.72 -10.56 -13.72
N VAL A 16 9.73 -11.25 -14.28
CA VAL A 16 8.34 -10.79 -14.37
C VAL A 16 7.77 -10.45 -12.99
N THR A 17 8.00 -11.30 -11.99
CA THR A 17 7.52 -11.04 -10.61
C THR A 17 8.16 -9.82 -9.96
N HIS A 18 9.33 -9.39 -10.43
CA HIS A 18 10.04 -8.22 -9.88
C HIS A 18 9.80 -6.92 -10.66
N THR A 19 9.45 -6.97 -11.94
CA THR A 19 9.28 -5.76 -12.77
C THR A 19 7.82 -5.41 -13.05
N LEU A 20 6.96 -6.40 -13.29
CA LEU A 20 5.56 -6.13 -13.65
C LEU A 20 4.72 -5.47 -12.54
N PRO A 21 4.90 -5.76 -11.23
CA PRO A 21 4.11 -5.06 -10.20
C PRO A 21 4.24 -3.55 -10.28
N VAL A 22 5.43 -3.03 -10.58
CA VAL A 22 5.65 -1.58 -10.74
C VAL A 22 4.87 -1.04 -11.93
N VAL A 23 4.93 -1.74 -13.07
CA VAL A 23 4.20 -1.36 -14.29
C VAL A 23 2.69 -1.31 -14.03
N TYR A 24 2.13 -2.35 -13.40
CA TYR A 24 0.70 -2.41 -13.10
C TYR A 24 0.26 -1.34 -12.09
N VAL A 25 1.06 -1.09 -11.05
CA VAL A 25 0.75 -0.05 -10.07
C VAL A 25 0.81 1.34 -10.71
N VAL A 26 1.82 1.63 -11.54
CA VAL A 26 1.89 2.90 -12.26
C VAL A 26 0.70 3.06 -13.21
N PHE A 27 0.34 2.00 -13.94
CA PHE A 27 -0.82 2.02 -14.82
C PHE A 27 -2.14 2.27 -14.05
N ASP A 28 -2.36 1.61 -12.92
CA ASP A 28 -3.55 1.84 -12.07
C ASP A 28 -3.54 3.27 -11.49
N LEU A 29 -2.38 3.80 -11.10
CA LEU A 29 -2.27 5.19 -10.61
C LEU A 29 -2.59 6.24 -11.68
N LEU A 30 -2.24 5.97 -12.95
CA LEU A 30 -2.53 6.85 -14.08
C LEU A 30 -3.99 6.74 -14.56
N THR A 31 -4.60 5.56 -14.47
CA THR A 31 -5.93 5.30 -15.06
C THR A 31 -7.07 5.37 -14.04
N ALA A 32 -6.85 4.96 -12.79
CA ALA A 32 -7.89 4.85 -11.78
C ALA A 32 -7.96 6.09 -10.87
N LYS A 33 -9.09 6.80 -10.92
CA LYS A 33 -9.38 7.90 -9.98
C LYS A 33 -9.95 7.36 -8.67
N ARG A 34 -9.08 7.03 -7.71
CA ARG A 34 -9.50 6.59 -6.36
C ARG A 34 -9.25 7.66 -5.30
N ASN A 35 -10.10 7.71 -4.28
CA ASN A 35 -9.85 8.52 -3.10
C ASN A 35 -8.85 7.79 -2.19
N PRO A 36 -7.86 8.50 -1.62
CA PRO A 36 -6.90 7.87 -0.73
C PRO A 36 -7.59 7.30 0.52
N PRO A 37 -7.09 6.19 1.07
CA PRO A 37 -7.65 5.59 2.28
C PRO A 37 -7.57 6.56 3.47
N SER A 38 -8.54 6.44 4.38
CA SER A 38 -8.50 7.17 5.65
C SER A 38 -7.34 6.69 6.52
N HIS A 39 -6.91 7.51 7.50
CA HIS A 39 -5.80 7.18 8.40
C HIS A 39 -5.91 5.81 9.06
N ARG A 40 -7.11 5.48 9.56
CA ARG A 40 -7.37 4.18 10.20
C ARG A 40 -7.20 3.02 9.23
N LYS A 41 -7.69 3.17 7.99
CA LYS A 41 -7.54 2.16 6.94
C LYS A 41 -6.07 2.00 6.53
N SER A 42 -5.34 3.10 6.34
CA SER A 42 -3.91 3.06 6.03
C SER A 42 -3.10 2.35 7.12
N LEU A 43 -3.37 2.64 8.39
CA LEU A 43 -2.69 1.99 9.51
C LEU A 43 -3.04 0.50 9.59
N ALA A 44 -4.32 0.15 9.44
CA ALA A 44 -4.74 -1.25 9.43
C ALA A 44 -4.09 -2.05 8.30
N MET A 45 -4.02 -1.48 7.09
CA MET A 45 -3.33 -2.10 5.95
C MET A 45 -1.83 -2.26 6.22
N ALA A 46 -1.18 -1.26 6.79
CA ALA A 46 0.24 -1.31 7.16
C ALA A 46 0.51 -2.40 8.21
N THR A 47 -0.26 -2.41 9.31
CA THR A 47 -0.14 -3.41 10.35
C THR A 47 -0.38 -4.81 9.81
N LEU A 48 -1.44 -5.03 9.02
CA LEU A 48 -1.75 -6.33 8.46
C LEU A 48 -0.64 -6.83 7.54
N HIS A 49 -0.15 -5.97 6.64
CA HIS A 49 0.90 -6.35 5.69
C HIS A 49 2.21 -6.71 6.42
N VAL A 50 2.66 -5.85 7.33
CA VAL A 50 3.89 -6.10 8.10
C VAL A 50 3.73 -7.32 9.00
N PHE A 51 2.56 -7.53 9.61
CA PHE A 51 2.27 -8.72 10.42
C PHE A 51 2.39 -10.01 9.62
N ILE A 52 1.73 -10.11 8.47
CA ILE A 52 1.83 -11.29 7.59
C ILE A 52 3.29 -11.55 7.23
N TYR A 53 4.03 -10.51 6.85
CA TYR A 53 5.42 -10.64 6.47
C TYR A 53 6.30 -11.14 7.61
N PHE A 54 6.07 -10.63 8.82
CA PHE A 54 6.81 -11.01 10.00
C PHE A 54 6.50 -12.45 10.44
N VAL A 55 5.24 -12.88 10.31
CA VAL A 55 4.85 -14.28 10.52
C VAL A 55 5.65 -15.21 9.59
N ILE A 56 5.82 -14.84 8.31
CA ILE A 56 6.63 -15.63 7.36
C ILE A 56 8.09 -15.70 7.82
N ILE A 57 8.69 -14.58 8.21
CA ILE A 57 10.09 -14.55 8.70
C ILE A 57 10.26 -15.47 9.92
N VAL A 58 9.36 -15.37 10.90
CA VAL A 58 9.42 -16.18 12.12
C VAL A 58 9.13 -17.66 11.81
N ALA A 59 8.19 -17.94 10.91
CA ALA A 59 7.88 -19.30 10.49
C ALA A 59 9.10 -19.99 9.87
N VAL A 60 9.83 -19.32 8.97
CA VAL A 60 11.10 -19.85 8.40
C VAL A 60 12.12 -20.13 9.51
N ARG A 61 12.24 -19.21 10.49
CA ARG A 61 13.16 -19.41 11.62
C ARG A 61 12.80 -20.64 12.45
N VAL A 62 11.51 -20.88 12.70
CA VAL A 62 11.04 -21.99 13.53
C VAL A 62 11.06 -23.32 12.77
N LEU A 63 10.65 -23.33 11.50
CA LEU A 63 10.51 -24.55 10.70
C LEU A 63 11.84 -25.00 10.08
N ASP A 64 12.62 -24.07 9.54
CA ASP A 64 13.84 -24.39 8.78
C ASP A 64 15.13 -24.14 9.60
N GLY A 65 15.02 -23.49 10.76
CA GLY A 65 16.15 -23.30 11.67
C GLY A 65 17.15 -22.22 11.23
N TYR A 66 16.86 -21.42 10.20
CA TYR A 66 17.69 -20.29 9.77
C TYR A 66 16.85 -19.00 9.62
N TRP A 67 17.50 -17.84 9.64
CA TRP A 67 16.79 -16.58 9.40
C TRP A 67 16.66 -16.27 7.92
N LEU A 68 15.47 -15.86 7.49
CA LEU A 68 15.23 -15.44 6.10
C LEU A 68 16.22 -14.35 5.64
N TYR A 69 16.65 -13.50 6.59
CA TYR A 69 17.70 -12.52 6.40
C TYR A 69 18.81 -12.76 7.44
N PRO A 70 20.06 -13.03 7.02
CA PRO A 70 21.17 -13.29 7.94
C PRO A 70 21.41 -12.17 8.96
N LEU A 71 21.12 -10.91 8.59
CA LEU A 71 21.21 -9.78 9.50
C LEU A 71 20.36 -9.95 10.77
N LEU A 72 19.25 -10.70 10.72
CA LEU A 72 18.37 -10.94 11.87
C LEU A 72 19.01 -11.80 12.96
N GLU A 73 20.07 -12.56 12.65
CA GLU A 73 20.85 -13.29 13.66
C GLU A 73 21.56 -12.36 14.64
N LEU A 74 21.88 -11.15 14.19
CA LEU A 74 22.59 -10.15 14.99
C LEU A 74 21.66 -9.36 15.91
N LEU A 75 20.34 -9.48 15.73
CA LEU A 75 19.37 -8.71 16.50
C LEU A 75 18.94 -9.43 17.79
N SER A 76 18.90 -8.68 18.88
CA SER A 76 18.20 -9.12 20.10
C SER A 76 16.69 -9.18 19.86
N LEU A 77 15.97 -9.98 20.65
CA LEU A 77 14.51 -10.06 20.56
C LEU A 77 13.82 -8.69 20.75
N LYS A 78 14.38 -7.82 21.61
CA LYS A 78 13.90 -6.45 21.83
C LYS A 78 14.06 -5.60 20.57
N THR A 79 15.22 -5.69 19.92
CA THR A 79 15.50 -4.98 18.66
C THR A 79 14.61 -5.48 17.54
N LEU A 80 14.36 -6.80 17.49
CA LEU A 80 13.46 -7.41 16.51
C LEU A 80 12.01 -6.93 16.67
N ALA A 81 11.52 -6.81 17.91
CA ALA A 81 10.21 -6.23 18.19
C ALA A 81 10.13 -4.73 17.85
N ALA A 82 11.19 -3.97 18.13
CA ALA A 82 11.28 -2.57 17.72
C ALA A 82 11.26 -2.41 16.19
N MET A 83 11.96 -3.28 15.46
CA MET A 83 11.96 -3.31 13.99
C MET A 83 10.55 -3.51 13.44
N PHE A 84 9.72 -4.35 14.07
CA PHE A 84 8.32 -4.53 13.69
C PHE A 84 7.51 -3.23 13.77
N LEU A 85 7.64 -2.49 14.87
CA LEU A 85 6.96 -1.20 15.05
C LEU A 85 7.45 -0.15 14.04
N VAL A 86 8.77 -0.07 13.83
CA VAL A 86 9.37 0.83 12.83
C VAL A 86 8.87 0.49 11.42
N ALA A 87 8.75 -0.79 11.08
CA ALA A 87 8.24 -1.23 9.78
C ALA A 87 6.77 -0.83 9.57
N ILE A 88 5.91 -0.96 10.59
CA ILE A 88 4.51 -0.50 10.52
C ILE A 88 4.45 1.00 10.26
N LEU A 89 5.20 1.80 11.04
CA LEU A 89 5.23 3.25 10.88
C LEU A 89 5.79 3.68 9.53
N GLY A 90 6.85 3.02 9.06
CA GLY A 90 7.45 3.24 7.75
C GLY A 90 6.46 2.96 6.62
N TYR A 91 5.81 1.79 6.64
CA TYR A 91 4.84 1.41 5.61
C TYR A 91 3.60 2.31 5.64
N TYR A 92 3.11 2.66 6.83
CA TYR A 92 2.06 3.67 6.98
C TYR A 92 2.49 5.01 6.35
N GLY A 93 3.71 5.46 6.63
CA GLY A 93 4.31 6.66 6.04
C GLY A 93 4.31 6.61 4.51
N LEU A 94 4.70 5.48 3.91
CA LEU A 94 4.66 5.28 2.46
C LEU A 94 3.24 5.41 1.88
N ILE A 95 2.24 4.80 2.52
CA ILE A 95 0.83 4.96 2.10
C ILE A 95 0.41 6.43 2.15
N ARG A 96 0.85 7.16 3.18
CA ARG A 96 0.52 8.59 3.33
C ARG A 96 1.22 9.46 2.30
N LEU A 97 2.48 9.21 2.01
CA LEU A 97 3.22 9.88 0.95
C LEU A 97 2.53 9.67 -0.39
N ALA A 98 2.18 8.41 -0.72
CA ALA A 98 1.42 8.10 -1.95
C ALA A 98 0.07 8.83 -2.01
N ALA A 99 -0.66 8.89 -0.90
CA ALA A 99 -1.93 9.61 -0.81
C ALA A 99 -1.77 11.12 -1.01
N ILE A 100 -0.69 11.71 -0.53
CA ILE A 100 -0.36 13.13 -0.71
C ILE A 100 0.02 13.42 -2.16
N SER A 101 0.92 12.61 -2.75
CA SER A 101 1.32 12.72 -4.17
C SER A 101 0.11 12.61 -5.11
N SER A 102 -0.85 11.73 -4.79
CA SER A 102 -2.10 11.59 -5.56
C SER A 102 -2.98 12.84 -5.51
N LYS A 103 -2.94 13.62 -4.41
CA LYS A 103 -3.68 14.88 -4.31
C LYS A 103 -3.03 15.99 -5.13
N PHE A 104 -1.70 16.06 -5.13
CA PHE A 104 -0.97 17.04 -5.95
C PHE A 104 -1.26 16.87 -7.44
N GLY A 105 -1.24 15.63 -7.96
CA GLY A 105 -1.61 15.36 -9.35
C GLY A 105 -3.08 15.65 -9.70
N LYS A 106 -3.98 15.75 -8.71
CA LYS A 106 -5.40 16.14 -8.92
C LYS A 106 -5.65 17.63 -8.71
N GLY A 107 -4.80 18.31 -7.93
CA GLY A 107 -4.91 19.74 -7.62
C GLY A 107 -4.76 20.64 -8.84
N GLU A 108 -3.98 20.22 -9.84
CA GLU A 108 -3.84 20.93 -11.12
C GLU A 108 -5.02 20.72 -12.09
N LEU A 109 -5.87 19.72 -11.85
CA LEU A 109 -7.07 19.43 -12.66
C LEU A 109 -8.35 20.08 -12.09
N SER A 110 -8.28 20.73 -10.93
CA SER A 110 -9.43 21.32 -10.22
C SER A 110 -9.62 22.82 -10.45
N THR A 111 -8.97 23.42 -11.45
CA THR A 111 -9.29 24.76 -11.97
C THR A 111 -10.25 24.64 -13.15
N GLN A 112 -11.49 24.24 -12.87
CA GLN A 112 -12.64 24.45 -13.76
C GLN A 112 -13.76 25.05 -12.89
N PRO A 113 -14.16 26.32 -13.10
CA PRO A 113 -15.19 26.96 -12.31
C PRO A 113 -16.57 26.53 -12.81
N GLY A 114 -17.48 26.19 -11.90
CA GLY A 114 -18.89 26.06 -12.23
C GLY A 114 -19.48 24.68 -11.93
N ARG A 115 -19.84 24.46 -10.67
CA ARG A 115 -20.95 23.58 -10.34
C ARG A 115 -21.93 24.37 -9.50
N VAL A 116 -22.81 25.11 -10.18
CA VAL A 116 -24.01 25.70 -9.58
C VAL A 116 -24.87 24.52 -9.13
N THR A 117 -24.94 24.30 -7.82
CA THR A 117 -25.98 23.49 -7.22
C THR A 117 -27.28 24.27 -7.30
N VAL A 118 -28.09 24.01 -8.33
CA VAL A 118 -29.49 24.42 -8.34
C VAL A 118 -30.19 23.55 -7.31
N GLU A 119 -30.52 24.11 -6.15
CA GLU A 119 -31.42 23.46 -5.20
C GLU A 119 -32.80 23.34 -5.85
N ILE A 120 -33.29 22.11 -5.98
CA ILE A 120 -34.66 21.80 -6.39
C ILE A 120 -35.57 22.00 -5.17
N SER A 121 -35.60 23.22 -4.62
CA SER A 121 -36.51 23.63 -3.53
C SER A 121 -37.46 24.75 -3.96
N ASP A 122 -37.18 25.47 -5.05
CA ASP A 122 -37.99 26.60 -5.52
C ASP A 122 -39.05 26.27 -6.60
N LEU A 123 -39.15 25.02 -7.07
CA LEU A 123 -40.11 24.62 -8.12
C LEU A 123 -41.46 24.10 -7.58
N ALA A 124 -41.71 24.14 -6.26
CA ALA A 124 -42.92 23.59 -5.65
C ALA A 124 -43.92 24.64 -5.11
N VAL A 125 -43.73 25.93 -5.39
CA VAL A 125 -44.67 26.99 -4.96
C VAL A 125 -45.08 27.84 -6.15
N GLY A 126 -46.04 27.35 -6.93
CA GLY A 126 -46.56 28.08 -8.09
C GLY A 126 -47.64 27.30 -8.82
N GLY A 127 -48.74 26.96 -8.14
CA GLY A 127 -49.81 26.18 -8.73
C GLY A 127 -51.00 25.97 -7.79
N ALA A 128 -51.54 27.05 -7.23
CA ALA A 128 -52.88 27.06 -6.67
C ALA A 128 -53.48 28.44 -6.94
N TYR A 129 -54.76 28.41 -7.34
CA TYR A 129 -55.64 29.50 -7.82
C TYR A 129 -55.56 29.80 -9.32
#